data_AF-A0A8J2JIR1-F1
#
_entry.id   AF-A0A8J2JIR1-F1
#
_cell.length_a   1.000
_cell.length_b   1.000
_cell.length_c   1.000
_cell.angle_alpha   90.00
_cell.angle_beta   90.00
_cell.angle_gamma   90.00
#
_symmetry.space_group_name_H-M   'P 1'
#
loop_
_entity.id
_entity.type
_entity.pdbx_description
1 polymer ?
#
loop_
_entity_poly.entity_id
_entity_poly.type
_entity_poly.pdbx_seq_one_letter_code
_entity_poly.pdbx_strand_id
1 'polypeptide(L)'
;MLPKLGNHEFAVGSCGRFPVSQRWQRLFRSRILHSLGAQTALYYYGLIGLLCLLFLDAIREMRKYSNEDYDLNVNPKAEMQAHMKLFRAQRNFYISGFALLLSLIIRRISTLLSQQGTLQAQNEAALKQATSASDTARRLMKEQESKKNTGETSMHSKDEVQTLQTEINTLKEDMASLKRDRDAIKSQAESVSKEYDRLLEEHEKLQRKIQTGGGDKKSD
;
A
#
# COMPACT_ATOMS: atom_id res chain seq x y z
N MET A 1 -25.91 30.10 -52.11
CA MET A 1 -24.54 30.58 -52.40
C MET A 1 -23.85 30.88 -51.08
N LEU A 2 -22.83 30.10 -50.74
CA LEU A 2 -21.79 30.44 -49.75
C LEU A 2 -20.94 31.63 -50.31
N PRO A 3 -20.24 32.46 -49.49
CA PRO A 3 -19.08 31.98 -48.73
C PRO A 3 -18.66 32.67 -47.41
N LYS A 4 -17.76 31.92 -46.74
CA LYS A 4 -16.86 32.06 -45.59
C LYS A 4 -16.34 33.45 -45.14
N LEU A 5 -16.09 33.56 -43.83
CA LEU A 5 -14.82 33.79 -43.10
C LEU A 5 -15.19 33.89 -41.60
N GLY A 6 -14.70 33.08 -40.65
CA GLY A 6 -13.31 32.83 -40.28
C GLY A 6 -13.00 33.63 -39.01
N ASN A 7 -12.75 32.94 -37.88
CA ASN A 7 -12.10 33.35 -36.60
C ASN A 7 -12.74 32.58 -35.42
N HIS A 8 -12.08 32.13 -34.36
CA HIS A 8 -10.72 31.69 -34.06
C HIS A 8 -10.86 31.08 -32.64
N GLU A 9 -10.28 29.90 -32.41
CA GLU A 9 -9.82 29.38 -31.11
C GLU A 9 -10.78 29.30 -29.89
N PHE A 10 -10.99 28.07 -29.39
CA PHE A 10 -10.50 27.66 -28.07
C PHE A 10 -10.36 26.13 -28.05
N ALA A 11 -9.20 25.66 -28.49
CA ALA A 11 -8.78 24.28 -28.32
C ALA A 11 -8.37 24.04 -26.86
N VAL A 12 -9.29 23.59 -26.04
CA VAL A 12 -8.98 23.12 -24.68
C VAL A 12 -8.37 21.73 -24.76
N GLY A 13 -7.04 21.68 -24.72
CA GLY A 13 -6.33 20.74 -23.86
C GLY A 13 -6.30 19.27 -24.27
N SER A 14 -5.95 18.95 -25.52
CA SER A 14 -5.30 17.66 -25.83
C SER A 14 -3.79 17.79 -25.60
N CYS A 15 -3.37 17.94 -24.34
CA CYS A 15 -1.97 17.84 -23.95
C CYS A 15 -1.72 16.50 -23.26
N GLY A 16 -1.08 15.57 -23.98
CA GLY A 16 -0.22 14.56 -23.35
C GLY A 16 -0.84 13.25 -22.86
N ARG A 17 -1.79 12.62 -23.57
CA ARG A 17 -2.02 11.17 -23.36
C ARG A 17 -0.93 10.38 -24.09
N PHE A 18 0.23 10.25 -23.44
CA PHE A 18 1.34 9.40 -23.89
C PHE A 18 0.81 8.00 -24.31
N PRO A 19 0.87 7.62 -25.60
CA PRO A 19 0.42 6.30 -26.08
C PRO A 19 1.31 5.14 -25.58
N VAL A 20 2.39 5.45 -24.87
CA VAL A 20 3.27 4.49 -24.20
C VAL A 20 2.51 3.68 -23.15
N SER A 21 1.64 4.29 -22.35
CA SER A 21 1.01 3.61 -21.21
C SER A 21 0.22 2.35 -21.61
N GLN A 22 -0.66 2.44 -22.61
CA GLN A 22 -1.51 1.32 -23.01
C GLN A 22 -0.76 0.21 -23.76
N ARG A 23 0.28 0.56 -24.53
CA ARG A 23 1.09 -0.42 -25.27
C ARG A 23 1.99 -1.22 -24.33
N TRP A 24 2.64 -0.54 -23.39
CA TRP A 24 3.45 -1.18 -22.35
C TRP A 24 2.57 -1.99 -21.40
N GLN A 25 1.35 -1.54 -21.08
CA GLN A 25 0.43 -2.30 -20.25
C GLN A 25 -0.01 -3.62 -20.89
N ARG A 26 -0.14 -3.70 -22.23
CA ARG A 26 -0.39 -4.97 -22.94
C ARG A 26 0.82 -5.91 -22.93
N LEU A 27 2.03 -5.37 -23.13
CA LEU A 27 3.26 -6.16 -23.03
C LEU A 27 3.46 -6.68 -21.60
N PHE A 28 3.19 -5.84 -20.59
CA PHE A 28 3.29 -6.18 -19.18
C PHE A 28 2.18 -7.12 -18.68
N ARG A 29 1.02 -7.18 -19.36
CA ARG A 29 -0.05 -8.14 -19.07
C ARG A 29 0.13 -9.50 -19.77
N SER A 30 1.12 -9.65 -20.64
CA SER A 30 1.33 -10.92 -21.32
C SER A 30 1.77 -12.00 -20.32
N ARG A 31 1.29 -13.24 -20.52
CA ARG A 31 1.47 -14.42 -19.64
C ARG A 31 2.91 -14.68 -19.16
N ILE A 32 3.89 -14.09 -19.84
CA ILE A 32 5.31 -14.14 -19.53
C ILE A 32 5.60 -13.55 -18.13
N LEU A 33 4.97 -12.43 -17.75
CA LEU A 33 5.25 -11.78 -16.46
C LEU A 33 4.56 -12.44 -15.26
N HIS A 34 3.41 -13.08 -15.47
CA HIS A 34 2.74 -13.84 -14.42
C HIS A 34 3.50 -15.13 -14.06
N SER A 35 4.19 -15.73 -15.04
CA SER A 35 5.05 -16.90 -14.85
C SER A 35 6.38 -16.55 -14.14
N LEU A 36 6.90 -15.34 -14.34
CA LEU A 36 8.14 -14.85 -13.71
C LEU A 36 7.99 -14.47 -12.23
N GLY A 37 6.76 -14.30 -11.72
CA GLY A 37 6.48 -13.73 -10.39
C GLY A 37 7.11 -14.50 -9.22
N ALA A 38 7.15 -15.84 -9.29
CA ALA A 38 7.67 -16.66 -8.19
C ALA A 38 9.21 -16.61 -8.08
N GLN A 39 9.92 -16.44 -9.20
CA GLN A 39 11.39 -16.51 -9.24
C GLN A 39 12.07 -15.12 -9.31
N THR A 40 11.31 -14.04 -9.55
CA THR A 40 11.87 -12.68 -9.71
C THR A 40 12.59 -12.19 -8.46
N ALA A 41 12.13 -12.56 -7.26
CA ALA A 41 12.80 -12.18 -6.02
C ALA A 41 14.19 -12.81 -5.90
N LEU A 42 14.32 -14.11 -6.22
CA LEU A 42 15.60 -14.82 -6.17
C LEU A 42 16.60 -14.27 -7.20
N TYR A 43 16.18 -14.06 -8.45
CA TYR A 43 17.05 -13.44 -9.47
C TYR A 43 17.45 -12.01 -9.10
N TYR A 44 16.54 -11.24 -8.50
CA TYR A 44 16.83 -9.88 -8.03
C TYR A 44 17.87 -9.88 -6.90
N TYR A 45 17.74 -10.77 -5.92
CA TYR A 45 18.73 -10.89 -4.84
C TYR A 45 20.07 -11.46 -5.32
N GLY A 46 20.07 -12.34 -6.33
CA GLY A 46 21.31 -12.76 -7.00
C GLY A 46 22.00 -11.60 -7.73
N LEU A 47 21.23 -10.81 -8.48
CA LEU A 47 21.73 -9.65 -9.22
C LEU A 47 22.25 -8.54 -8.29
N ILE A 48 21.54 -8.21 -7.20
CA ILE A 48 22.04 -7.22 -6.23
C ILE A 48 23.31 -7.72 -5.56
N GLY A 49 23.41 -9.01 -5.24
CA GLY A 49 24.63 -9.62 -4.70
C GLY A 49 25.82 -9.46 -5.66
N LEU A 50 25.62 -9.75 -6.94
CA LEU A 50 26.63 -9.55 -7.98
C LEU A 50 27.05 -8.08 -8.11
N LEU A 51 26.10 -7.15 -8.16
CA LEU A 51 26.41 -5.72 -8.25
C LEU A 51 27.15 -5.21 -7.00
N CYS A 52 26.80 -5.71 -5.81
CA CYS A 52 27.53 -5.39 -4.58
C CYS A 52 28.97 -5.90 -4.63
N LEU A 53 29.21 -7.13 -5.13
CA LEU A 53 30.57 -7.65 -5.30
C LEU A 53 31.39 -6.80 -6.28
N LEU A 54 30.82 -6.42 -7.43
CA LEU A 54 31.47 -5.53 -8.40
C LEU A 54 31.75 -4.13 -7.82
N PHE A 55 30.85 -3.61 -7.00
CA PHE A 55 31.04 -2.33 -6.33
C PHE A 55 32.13 -2.39 -5.26
N LEU A 56 32.17 -3.47 -4.47
CA LEU A 56 33.24 -3.70 -3.49
C LEU A 56 34.60 -3.91 -4.16
N ASP A 57 34.63 -4.60 -5.30
CA ASP A 57 35.83 -4.75 -6.12
C ASP A 57 36.31 -3.40 -6.64
N ALA A 58 35.40 -2.58 -7.18
CA ALA A 58 35.73 -1.22 -7.61
C ALA A 58 36.21 -0.32 -6.46
N ILE A 59 35.64 -0.45 -5.25
CA ILE A 59 36.13 0.27 -4.05
C ILE A 59 37.54 -0.20 -3.68
N ARG A 60 37.79 -1.52 -3.67
CA ARG A 60 39.11 -2.07 -3.37
C ARG A 60 40.14 -1.57 -4.38
N GLU A 61 39.80 -1.61 -5.66
CA GLU A 61 40.66 -1.15 -6.75
C GLU A 61 40.95 0.34 -6.64
N MET A 62 39.93 1.17 -6.34
CA MET A 62 40.10 2.61 -6.11
C MET A 62 40.97 2.91 -4.89
N ARG A 63 40.78 2.20 -3.76
CA ARG A 63 41.62 2.39 -2.56
C ARG A 63 43.04 1.92 -2.76
N LYS A 64 43.26 0.83 -3.50
CA LYS A 64 44.59 0.31 -3.81
C LYS A 64 45.41 1.33 -4.60
N TYR A 65 44.86 1.84 -5.70
CA TYR A 65 45.55 2.80 -6.55
C TYR A 65 45.56 4.24 -5.99
N SER A 66 44.77 4.54 -4.96
CA SER A 66 44.74 5.85 -4.31
C SER A 66 45.73 6.00 -3.14
N ASN A 67 46.20 4.90 -2.53
CA ASN A 67 47.10 4.93 -1.37
C ASN A 67 48.51 4.38 -1.68
N GLU A 68 48.74 3.87 -2.89
CA GLU A 68 50.10 3.65 -3.36
C GLU A 68 50.70 5.02 -3.69
N ASP A 69 51.38 5.61 -2.69
CA ASP A 69 52.44 6.58 -2.92
C ASP A 69 53.54 5.82 -3.68
N TYR A 70 53.39 5.73 -5.00
CA TYR A 70 54.47 5.27 -5.86
C TYR A 70 55.68 6.14 -5.53
N ASP A 71 56.88 5.56 -5.47
CA ASP A 71 58.11 6.34 -5.31
C ASP A 71 58.30 7.18 -6.59
N LEU A 72 57.61 8.33 -6.61
CA LEU A 72 57.29 9.18 -7.77
C LEU A 72 58.55 9.72 -8.45
N ASN A 73 59.72 9.55 -7.83
CA ASN A 73 60.99 10.07 -8.33
C ASN A 73 61.81 9.06 -9.15
N VAL A 74 61.47 7.76 -9.15
CA VAL A 74 62.39 6.73 -9.69
C VAL A 74 62.07 6.32 -11.13
N ASN A 75 60.83 6.48 -11.63
CA ASN A 75 60.50 6.10 -13.02
C ASN A 75 59.26 6.82 -13.60
N PRO A 76 59.42 7.83 -14.49
CA PRO A 76 58.30 8.62 -15.03
C PRO A 76 57.30 7.81 -15.90
N LYS A 77 57.72 6.66 -16.44
CA LYS A 77 56.81 5.74 -17.15
C LYS A 77 55.86 4.98 -16.21
N ALA A 78 56.27 4.75 -14.97
CA ALA A 78 55.45 4.07 -13.96
C ALA A 78 54.34 4.99 -13.42
N GLU A 79 54.67 6.28 -13.23
CA GLU A 79 53.72 7.33 -12.85
C GLU A 79 52.54 7.43 -13.85
N MET A 80 52.83 7.52 -15.15
CA MET A 80 51.77 7.62 -16.15
C MET A 80 50.86 6.38 -16.17
N GLN A 81 51.41 5.17 -15.94
CA GLN A 81 50.61 3.95 -15.84
C GLN A 81 49.74 3.89 -14.58
N ALA A 82 50.22 4.40 -13.45
CA ALA A 82 49.46 4.51 -12.21
C ALA A 82 48.26 5.44 -12.35
N HIS A 83 48.46 6.65 -12.90
CA HIS A 83 47.36 7.58 -13.14
C HIS A 83 46.30 7.01 -14.09
N MET A 84 46.71 6.30 -15.14
CA MET A 84 45.76 5.66 -16.07
C MET A 84 44.91 4.57 -15.39
N LYS A 85 45.48 3.80 -14.45
CA LYS A 85 44.74 2.79 -13.67
C LYS A 85 43.78 3.45 -12.68
N LEU A 86 44.19 4.55 -12.04
CA LEU A 86 43.34 5.32 -11.13
C LEU A 86 42.09 5.88 -11.85
N PHE A 87 42.25 6.48 -13.04
CA PHE A 87 41.12 6.96 -13.84
C PHE A 87 40.19 5.83 -14.31
N ARG A 88 40.71 4.62 -14.47
CA ARG A 88 39.88 3.44 -14.77
C ARG A 88 39.07 3.01 -13.55
N ALA A 89 39.72 2.89 -12.39
CA ALA A 89 39.07 2.51 -11.14
C ALA A 89 37.99 3.52 -10.73
N GLN A 90 38.25 4.82 -10.88
CA GLN A 90 37.29 5.89 -10.58
C GLN A 90 36.02 5.79 -11.44
N ARG A 91 36.16 5.52 -12.75
CA ARG A 91 35.00 5.33 -13.65
C ARG A 91 34.22 4.06 -13.31
N ASN A 92 34.91 2.96 -13.03
CA ASN A 92 34.29 1.68 -12.65
C ASN A 92 33.51 1.82 -11.33
N PHE A 93 34.01 2.59 -10.38
CA PHE A 93 33.32 2.91 -9.13
C PHE A 93 32.00 3.66 -9.38
N TYR A 94 32.01 4.70 -10.22
CA TYR A 94 30.78 5.44 -10.53
C TYR A 94 29.76 4.61 -11.29
N ILE A 95 30.20 3.80 -12.27
CA ILE A 95 29.30 2.94 -13.05
C ILE A 95 28.64 1.89 -12.14
N SER A 96 29.41 1.20 -11.31
CA SER A 96 28.88 0.18 -10.39
C SER A 96 27.99 0.78 -9.31
N GLY A 97 28.35 1.95 -8.76
CA GLY A 97 27.53 2.66 -7.78
C GLY A 97 26.20 3.15 -8.36
N PHE A 98 26.22 3.71 -9.57
CA PHE A 98 25.00 4.13 -10.26
C PHE A 98 24.11 2.95 -10.64
N ALA A 99 24.69 1.83 -11.08
CA ALA A 99 23.94 0.60 -11.37
C ALA A 99 23.24 0.05 -10.11
N LEU A 100 23.91 0.07 -8.95
CA LEU A 100 23.30 -0.29 -7.67
C LEU A 100 22.10 0.61 -7.33
N LEU A 101 22.29 1.93 -7.41
CA LEU A 101 21.22 2.90 -7.15
C LEU A 101 20.02 2.69 -8.08
N LEU A 102 20.28 2.56 -9.38
CA LEU A 102 19.23 2.29 -10.37
C LEU A 102 18.49 0.98 -10.09
N SER A 103 19.19 -0.08 -9.71
CA SER A 103 18.56 -1.36 -9.40
C SER A 103 17.56 -1.27 -8.23
N LEU A 104 17.83 -0.41 -7.24
CA LEU A 104 16.92 -0.14 -6.12
C LEU A 104 15.72 0.70 -6.58
N ILE A 105 15.96 1.73 -7.41
CA ILE A 105 14.91 2.57 -7.99
C ILE A 105 13.96 1.72 -8.85
N ILE A 106 14.49 0.83 -9.69
CA ILE A 106 13.70 -0.07 -10.54
C ILE A 106 12.83 -0.99 -9.68
N ARG A 107 13.38 -1.55 -8.59
CA ARG A 107 12.60 -2.38 -7.65
C ARG A 107 11.44 -1.59 -7.02
N ARG A 108 11.70 -0.36 -6.60
CA ARG A 108 10.69 0.53 -6.04
C ARG A 108 9.59 0.83 -7.06
N ILE A 109 9.95 1.24 -8.27
CA ILE A 109 9.00 1.58 -9.34
C ILE A 109 8.20 0.36 -9.77
N SER A 110 8.82 -0.80 -9.94
CA SER A 110 8.14 -2.05 -10.32
C SER A 110 7.10 -2.46 -9.28
N THR A 111 7.42 -2.31 -7.99
CA THR A 111 6.48 -2.62 -6.90
C THR A 111 5.31 -1.64 -6.90
N LEU A 112 5.58 -0.34 -7.00
CA LEU A 112 4.54 0.70 -7.05
C LEU A 112 3.63 0.53 -8.26
N LEU A 113 4.18 0.19 -9.42
CA LEU A 113 3.40 -0.04 -10.65
C LEU A 113 2.49 -1.26 -10.52
N SER A 114 2.99 -2.32 -9.89
CA SER A 114 2.18 -3.52 -9.62
C SER A 114 1.03 -3.21 -8.66
N GLN A 115 1.31 -2.48 -7.59
CA GLN A 115 0.30 -2.03 -6.62
C GLN A 115 -0.76 -1.13 -7.29
N GLN A 116 -0.32 -0.16 -8.10
CA GLN A 116 -1.23 0.74 -8.82
C GLN A 116 -2.12 -0.03 -9.79
N GLY A 117 -1.59 -1.03 -10.50
CA GLY A 117 -2.38 -1.90 -11.37
C GLY A 117 -3.44 -2.71 -10.61
N THR A 118 -3.08 -3.27 -9.45
CA THR A 118 -4.03 -4.01 -8.60
C THR A 118 -5.11 -3.10 -8.02
N LEU A 119 -4.75 -1.90 -7.55
CA LEU A 119 -5.69 -0.94 -6.99
C LEU A 119 -6.66 -0.42 -8.06
N GLN A 120 -6.18 -0.16 -9.27
CA GLN A 120 -7.04 0.28 -10.37
C GLN A 120 -8.05 -0.81 -10.76
N ALA A 121 -7.62 -2.08 -10.81
CA ALA A 121 -8.53 -3.20 -11.08
C ALA A 121 -9.57 -3.39 -9.98
N GLN A 122 -9.17 -3.25 -8.70
CA GLN A 122 -10.08 -3.32 -7.57
C GLN A 122 -11.08 -2.16 -7.55
N ASN A 123 -10.64 -0.94 -7.85
CA ASN A 123 -11.51 0.23 -7.93
C ASN A 123 -12.54 0.08 -9.07
N GLU A 124 -12.11 -0.38 -10.25
CA GLU A 124 -13.03 -0.65 -11.37
C GLU A 124 -14.06 -1.74 -11.01
N ALA A 125 -13.62 -2.81 -10.33
CA ALA A 125 -14.52 -3.86 -9.87
C ALA A 125 -15.51 -3.36 -8.80
N ALA A 126 -15.06 -2.56 -7.84
CA ALA A 126 -15.89 -1.96 -6.80
C ALA A 126 -16.93 -1.00 -7.38
N LEU A 127 -16.54 -0.16 -8.35
CA LEU A 127 -17.47 0.71 -9.07
C LEU A 127 -18.53 -0.10 -9.82
N LYS A 128 -18.13 -1.18 -10.52
CA LYS A 128 -19.09 -2.06 -11.20
C LYS A 128 -20.06 -2.69 -10.20
N GLN A 129 -19.58 -3.20 -9.07
CA GLN A 129 -20.42 -3.76 -8.02
C GLN A 129 -21.41 -2.72 -7.46
N ALA A 130 -20.95 -1.50 -7.19
CA ALA A 130 -21.81 -0.41 -6.72
C ALA A 130 -22.88 -0.03 -7.75
N THR A 131 -22.53 0.04 -9.04
CA THR A 131 -23.50 0.31 -10.12
C THR A 131 -24.51 -0.82 -10.28
N SER A 132 -24.07 -2.09 -10.24
CA SER A 132 -24.98 -3.24 -10.34
C SER A 132 -25.94 -3.34 -9.16
N ALA A 133 -25.47 -3.06 -7.94
CA ALA A 133 -26.34 -2.98 -6.76
C ALA A 133 -27.34 -1.82 -6.88
N SER A 134 -26.88 -0.65 -7.33
CA SER A 134 -27.74 0.53 -7.54
C SER A 134 -28.79 0.29 -8.63
N ASP A 135 -28.43 -0.37 -9.73
CA ASP A 135 -29.35 -0.74 -10.80
C ASP A 135 -30.39 -1.77 -10.33
N THR A 136 -29.96 -2.74 -9.51
CA THR A 136 -30.87 -3.72 -8.91
C THR A 136 -31.86 -3.04 -7.97
N ALA A 137 -31.39 -2.13 -7.11
CA ALA A 137 -32.27 -1.34 -6.24
C ALA A 137 -33.25 -0.47 -7.05
N ARG A 138 -32.79 0.17 -8.14
CA ARG A 138 -33.66 0.94 -9.05
C ARG A 138 -34.73 0.08 -9.71
N ARG A 139 -34.38 -1.13 -10.14
CA ARG A 139 -35.33 -2.08 -10.73
C ARG A 139 -36.39 -2.51 -9.72
N LEU A 140 -35.99 -2.86 -8.50
CA LEU A 140 -36.92 -3.22 -7.43
C LEU A 140 -37.88 -2.07 -7.09
N MET A 141 -37.37 -0.84 -6.96
CA MET A 141 -38.22 0.34 -6.72
C MET A 141 -39.22 0.57 -7.86
N LYS A 142 -38.78 0.44 -9.12
CA LYS A 142 -39.66 0.61 -10.29
C LYS A 142 -40.71 -0.50 -10.39
N GLU A 143 -40.36 -1.73 -10.05
CA GLU A 143 -41.29 -2.87 -10.03
C GLU A 143 -42.36 -2.69 -8.95
N GLN A 144 -41.96 -2.25 -7.75
CA GLN A 144 -42.90 -1.89 -6.67
C GLN A 144 -43.85 -0.76 -7.10
N GLU A 145 -43.33 0.27 -7.78
CA GLU A 145 -44.14 1.40 -8.26
C GLU A 145 -45.12 0.97 -9.37
N SER A 146 -44.71 0.08 -10.29
CA SER A 146 -45.61 -0.47 -11.31
C SER A 146 -46.70 -1.36 -10.73
N LYS A 147 -46.38 -2.21 -9.74
CA LYS A 147 -47.37 -3.08 -9.07
C LYS A 147 -48.38 -2.26 -8.28
N LYS A 148 -47.99 -1.09 -7.76
CA LYS A 148 -48.90 -0.15 -7.07
C LYS A 148 -49.90 0.55 -8.03
N ASN A 149 -49.54 0.69 -9.31
CA ASN A 149 -50.37 1.40 -10.31
C ASN A 149 -51.33 0.50 -11.10
N THR A 150 -51.14 -0.83 -11.13
CA THR A 150 -51.97 -1.76 -11.94
C THR A 150 -53.20 -2.30 -11.19
N GLY A 151 -53.44 -1.92 -9.93
CA GLY A 151 -54.75 -2.12 -9.27
C GLY A 151 -55.18 -3.58 -9.02
N GLU A 152 -54.34 -4.58 -9.27
CA GLU A 152 -54.62 -5.98 -8.92
C GLU A 152 -53.90 -6.35 -7.63
N THR A 153 -54.43 -5.88 -6.50
CA THR A 153 -54.00 -6.31 -5.18
C THR A 153 -55.15 -6.12 -4.21
N SER A 154 -56.06 -7.09 -4.21
CA SER A 154 -56.93 -7.30 -3.07
C SER A 154 -56.56 -8.66 -2.47
N MET A 155 -56.31 -8.66 -1.16
CA MET A 155 -55.93 -9.78 -0.30
C MET A 155 -54.42 -10.07 -0.11
N HIS A 156 -53.63 -10.46 -1.11
CA HIS A 156 -52.27 -10.99 -0.84
C HIS A 156 -51.24 -9.96 -0.34
N SER A 157 -51.21 -8.72 -0.86
CA SER A 157 -50.23 -7.73 -0.39
C SER A 157 -50.62 -7.00 0.89
N LYS A 158 -51.85 -7.16 1.39
CA LYS A 158 -52.19 -6.60 2.71
C LYS A 158 -51.52 -7.42 3.81
N ASP A 159 -51.45 -8.74 3.63
CA ASP A 159 -50.74 -9.65 4.53
C ASP A 159 -49.22 -9.50 4.41
N GLU A 160 -48.66 -9.35 3.21
CA GLU A 160 -47.22 -9.07 3.05
C GLU A 160 -46.83 -7.69 3.62
N VAL A 161 -47.67 -6.67 3.42
CA VAL A 161 -47.41 -5.35 4.02
C VAL A 161 -47.56 -5.42 5.55
N GLN A 162 -48.53 -6.15 6.09
CA GLN A 162 -48.66 -6.35 7.53
C GLN A 162 -47.49 -7.14 8.12
N THR A 163 -47.07 -8.23 7.47
CA THR A 163 -45.91 -9.03 7.92
C THR A 163 -44.61 -8.21 7.87
N LEU A 164 -44.36 -7.48 6.79
CA LEU A 164 -43.22 -6.57 6.70
C LEU A 164 -43.30 -5.43 7.73
N GLN A 165 -44.49 -4.92 8.03
CA GLN A 165 -44.68 -3.91 9.08
C GLN A 165 -44.36 -4.49 10.48
N THR A 166 -44.78 -5.73 10.75
CA THR A 166 -44.44 -6.42 12.00
C THR A 166 -42.95 -6.74 12.09
N GLU A 167 -42.31 -7.11 10.98
CA GLU A 167 -40.87 -7.39 10.93
C GLU A 167 -40.05 -6.10 11.13
N ILE A 168 -40.48 -4.98 10.54
CA ILE A 168 -39.87 -3.67 10.79
C ILE A 168 -40.01 -3.24 12.26
N ASN A 169 -41.15 -3.50 12.89
CA ASN A 169 -41.36 -3.14 14.29
C ASN A 169 -40.54 -4.03 15.24
N THR A 170 -40.48 -5.34 15.00
CA THR A 170 -39.64 -6.27 15.77
C THR A 170 -38.15 -5.94 15.58
N LEU A 171 -37.70 -5.70 14.36
CA LEU A 171 -36.31 -5.26 14.10
C LEU A 171 -35.98 -3.93 14.78
N LYS A 172 -36.93 -2.99 14.89
CA LYS A 172 -36.74 -1.74 15.65
C LYS A 172 -36.64 -1.98 17.16
N GLU A 173 -37.46 -2.87 17.69
CA GLU A 173 -37.40 -3.28 19.10
C GLU A 173 -36.08 -3.98 19.42
N ASP A 174 -35.62 -4.88 18.55
CA ASP A 174 -34.33 -5.56 18.65
C ASP A 174 -33.15 -4.57 18.52
N MET A 175 -33.25 -3.60 17.62
CA MET A 175 -32.23 -2.55 17.53
C MET A 175 -32.19 -1.70 18.81
N ALA A 176 -33.34 -1.45 19.43
CA ALA A 176 -33.42 -0.72 20.69
C ALA A 176 -32.89 -1.54 21.87
N SER A 177 -33.18 -2.84 21.94
CA SER A 177 -32.62 -3.74 22.97
C SER A 177 -31.11 -3.87 22.83
N LEU A 178 -30.60 -4.14 21.62
CA LEU A 178 -29.16 -4.23 21.34
C LEU A 178 -28.41 -2.94 21.67
N LYS A 179 -29.02 -1.75 21.46
CA LYS A 179 -28.43 -0.48 21.89
C LYS A 179 -28.32 -0.39 23.42
N ARG A 180 -29.37 -0.79 24.15
CA ARG A 180 -29.33 -0.82 25.62
C ARG A 180 -28.28 -1.79 26.13
N ASP A 181 -28.20 -2.99 25.56
CA ASP A 181 -27.19 -3.99 25.92
C ASP A 181 -25.78 -3.50 25.63
N ARG A 182 -25.57 -2.87 24.47
CA ARG A 182 -24.28 -2.26 24.12
C ARG A 182 -23.88 -1.19 25.12
N ASP A 183 -24.80 -0.32 25.52
CA ASP A 183 -24.50 0.75 26.48
C ASP A 183 -24.28 0.18 27.90
N ALA A 184 -25.02 -0.87 28.28
CA ALA A 184 -24.79 -1.59 29.53
C ALA A 184 -23.43 -2.29 29.56
N ILE A 185 -23.04 -3.01 28.50
CA ILE A 185 -21.72 -3.64 28.36
C ILE A 185 -20.61 -2.59 28.38
N LYS A 186 -20.81 -1.45 27.72
CA LYS A 186 -19.85 -0.35 27.75
C LYS A 186 -19.66 0.18 29.18
N SER A 187 -20.74 0.41 29.92
CA SER A 187 -20.67 0.84 31.32
C SER A 187 -20.00 -0.21 32.22
N GLN A 188 -20.29 -1.49 32.00
CA GLN A 188 -19.61 -2.59 32.70
C GLN A 188 -18.11 -2.62 32.40
N ALA A 189 -17.71 -2.47 31.13
CA ALA A 189 -16.31 -2.42 30.73
C ALA A 189 -15.58 -1.23 31.37
N GLU A 190 -16.20 -0.04 31.40
CA GLU A 190 -15.65 1.13 32.08
C GLU A 190 -15.50 0.91 33.60
N SER A 191 -16.47 0.23 34.24
CA SER A 191 -16.37 -0.14 35.65
C SER A 191 -15.24 -1.14 35.90
N VAL A 192 -15.08 -2.14 35.05
CA VAL A 192 -14.00 -3.14 35.16
C VAL A 192 -12.63 -2.49 34.99
N SER A 193 -12.48 -1.57 34.03
CA SER A 193 -11.22 -0.82 33.86
C SER A 193 -10.86 -0.03 35.12
N LYS A 194 -11.83 0.62 35.78
CA LYS A 194 -11.58 1.33 37.04
C LYS A 194 -11.15 0.40 38.18
N GLU A 195 -11.79 -0.75 38.31
CA GLU A 195 -11.37 -1.75 39.31
C GLU A 195 -9.98 -2.33 39.01
N TYR A 196 -9.63 -2.47 37.73
CA TYR A 196 -8.29 -2.88 37.31
C TYR A 196 -7.22 -1.83 37.68
N ASP A 197 -7.48 -0.55 37.41
CA ASP A 197 -6.59 0.55 37.79
C ASP A 197 -6.42 0.62 39.32
N ARG A 198 -7.51 0.48 40.07
CA ARG A 198 -7.48 0.42 41.53
C ARG A 198 -6.67 -0.77 42.05
N LEU A 199 -6.82 -1.95 41.44
CA LEU A 199 -6.06 -3.14 41.81
C LEU A 199 -4.56 -2.97 41.52
N LEU A 200 -4.20 -2.32 40.41
CA LEU A 200 -2.82 -1.96 40.09
C LEU A 200 -2.22 -1.02 41.15
N GLU A 201 -2.97 0.01 41.58
CA GLU A 201 -2.52 0.92 42.64
C GLU A 201 -2.31 0.18 43.97
N GLU A 202 -3.22 -0.70 44.36
CA GLU A 202 -3.06 -1.51 45.58
C GLU A 202 -1.87 -2.47 45.47
N HIS A 203 -1.65 -3.09 44.30
CA HIS A 203 -0.47 -3.90 44.04
C HIS A 203 0.83 -3.09 44.16
N GLU A 204 0.88 -1.88 43.60
CA GLU A 204 2.05 -1.00 43.71
C GLU A 204 2.31 -0.60 45.18
N LYS A 205 1.27 -0.25 45.93
CA LYS A 205 1.38 0.06 47.37
C LYS A 205 1.92 -1.12 48.16
N LEU A 206 1.41 -2.34 47.91
CA LEU A 206 1.88 -3.56 48.56
C LEU A 206 3.34 -3.87 48.18
N GLN A 207 3.70 -3.74 46.91
CA GLN A 207 5.07 -3.97 46.44
C GLN A 207 6.06 -2.97 47.05
N ARG A 208 5.68 -1.68 47.17
CA ARG A 208 6.46 -0.67 47.89
C ARG A 208 6.61 -1.03 49.37
N LYS A 209 5.54 -1.46 50.05
CA LYS A 209 5.59 -1.92 51.45
C LYS A 209 6.49 -3.14 51.65
N ILE A 210 6.51 -4.08 50.70
CA ILE A 210 7.42 -5.24 50.75
C ILE A 210 8.88 -4.78 50.55
N GLN A 211 9.13 -3.86 49.61
CA GLN A 211 10.47 -3.30 49.40
C GLN A 211 10.97 -2.49 50.61
N THR A 212 10.12 -1.69 51.25
CA THR A 212 10.50 -0.92 52.43
C THR A 212 10.52 -1.75 53.72
N GLY A 213 9.69 -2.79 53.83
CA GLY A 213 9.65 -3.71 54.97
C GLY A 213 10.64 -4.87 54.91
N GLY A 214 11.22 -5.16 53.74
CA GLY A 214 12.23 -6.20 53.54
C GLY A 214 13.66 -5.76 53.89
N GLY A 215 13.87 -4.52 54.33
CA GLY A 215 15.18 -3.95 54.64
C GLY A 215 15.71 -4.23 56.06
N ASP A 216 14.90 -4.71 56.99
CA ASP A 216 15.25 -4.74 58.43
C ASP A 216 15.40 -6.15 59.05
N LYS A 217 16.00 -7.09 58.32
CA LYS A 217 16.60 -8.30 58.94
C LYS A 217 17.92 -8.69 58.28
N LYS A 218 18.95 -7.87 58.53
CA LYS A 218 20.34 -8.33 58.55
C LYS A 218 21.14 -7.50 59.57
N SER A 219 20.91 -7.81 60.84
CA SER A 219 21.80 -7.46 61.95
C SER A 219 22.94 -8.47 61.98
N ASP A 220 24.14 -8.02 61.63
CA ASP A 220 25.39 -8.48 62.25
C ASP A 220 25.60 -7.69 63.55
#